data_AF-A0A952DCF4-F1
#
_entry.id   AF-A0A952DCF4-F1
#
_cell.length_a   1.000
_cell.length_b   1.000
_cell.length_c   1.000
_cell.angle_alpha   90.00
_cell.angle_beta   90.00
_cell.angle_gamma   90.00
#
_symmetry.space_group_name_H-M   'P 1'
#
loop_
_entity.id
_entity.type
_entity.pdbx_description
1 polymer ?
#
loop_
_entity_poly.entity_id
_entity_poly.type
_entity_poly.pdbx_seq_one_letter_code
_entity_poly.pdbx_strand_id
1 'polypeptide(L)'
;MSAYDEITQPYVATIETEGKRYTVSVRITYDGIEYVGRLWFADESWDDLGLPDRGALPGRTKDEVLALARRIPPEELGRRHKRALAEKRRYHGLRKATDEILAKIRYLNQVAISMRAGLLDVEGAAQEIDLTEKQLHALIDRLAIHAGIEE
;
A
#
# COMPACT_ATOMS: atom_id res chain seq x y z
N MET A 1 23.21 -8.53 -15.94
CA MET A 1 22.49 -7.24 -16.12
C MET A 1 21.34 -7.24 -15.13
N SER A 2 21.44 -6.43 -14.07
CA SER A 2 20.39 -6.35 -13.04
C SER A 2 19.26 -5.48 -13.58
N ALA A 3 18.09 -6.08 -13.84
CA ALA A 3 16.88 -5.40 -14.30
C ALA A 3 16.23 -4.61 -13.14
N TYR A 4 16.94 -3.61 -12.61
CA TYR A 4 16.27 -2.51 -11.92
C TYR A 4 15.73 -1.61 -13.01
N ASP A 5 14.58 -2.00 -13.55
CA ASP A 5 13.82 -1.14 -14.45
C ASP A 5 13.51 0.14 -13.67
N GLU A 6 14.12 1.25 -14.09
CA GLU A 6 14.02 2.54 -13.41
C GLU A 6 12.55 2.90 -13.30
N ILE A 7 12.01 2.88 -12.07
CA ILE A 7 10.61 3.21 -11.81
C ILE A 7 10.45 4.68 -12.15
N THR A 8 9.96 4.93 -13.36
CA THR A 8 9.69 6.27 -13.84
C THR A 8 8.32 6.67 -13.32
N GLN A 9 8.24 7.80 -12.62
CA GLN A 9 6.98 8.35 -12.12
C GLN A 9 6.77 9.80 -12.60
N PRO A 10 6.53 10.03 -13.91
CA PRO A 10 6.37 11.38 -14.44
C PRO A 10 5.13 12.08 -13.90
N TYR A 11 5.24 13.39 -13.71
CA TYR A 11 4.11 14.27 -13.42
C TYR A 11 3.10 14.29 -14.57
N VAL A 12 1.81 14.26 -14.20
CA VAL A 12 0.68 14.31 -15.12
C VAL A 12 -0.09 15.61 -14.93
N ALA A 13 -0.55 15.89 -13.72
CA ALA A 13 -1.39 17.04 -13.39
C ALA A 13 -1.44 17.28 -11.87
N THR A 14 -2.05 18.39 -11.46
CA THR A 14 -2.47 18.62 -10.08
C THR A 14 -3.99 18.76 -10.06
N ILE A 15 -4.63 18.11 -9.10
CA ILE A 15 -6.09 18.15 -8.92
C ILE A 15 -6.45 18.63 -7.51
N GLU A 16 -7.63 19.19 -7.36
CA GLU A 16 -8.21 19.52 -6.06
C GLU A 16 -9.41 18.61 -5.81
N THR A 17 -9.46 17.93 -4.66
CA THR A 17 -10.56 17.03 -4.29
C THR A 17 -10.74 17.05 -2.78
N GLU A 18 -12.00 17.14 -2.31
CA GLU A 18 -12.34 17.22 -0.88
C GLU A 18 -11.58 18.35 -0.13
N GLY A 19 -11.33 19.48 -0.80
CA GLY A 19 -10.62 20.63 -0.21
C GLY A 19 -9.11 20.45 -0.07
N LYS A 20 -8.55 19.36 -0.60
CA LYS A 20 -7.12 19.07 -0.62
C LYS A 20 -6.56 19.07 -2.03
N ARG A 21 -5.28 19.39 -2.15
CA ARG A 21 -4.54 19.41 -3.42
C ARG A 21 -3.71 18.14 -3.54
N TYR A 22 -3.83 17.47 -4.69
CA TYR A 22 -3.13 16.22 -4.97
C TYR A 22 -2.29 16.35 -6.24
N THR A 23 -1.04 15.94 -6.14
CA THR A 23 -0.18 15.75 -7.30
C THR A 23 -0.47 14.39 -7.93
N VAL A 24 -0.77 14.40 -9.22
CA VAL A 24 -1.01 13.21 -10.03
C VAL A 24 0.23 12.90 -10.85
N SER A 25 0.74 11.69 -10.69
CA SER A 25 1.84 11.15 -11.48
C SER A 25 1.45 9.80 -12.08
N VAL A 26 2.21 9.28 -13.04
CA VAL A 26 1.99 7.95 -13.62
C VAL A 26 3.20 7.07 -13.35
N ARG A 27 3.03 6.00 -12.59
CA ARG A 27 4.07 5.00 -12.41
C ARG A 27 4.04 4.01 -13.57
N ILE A 28 5.15 3.88 -14.29
CA ILE A 28 5.24 3.03 -15.50
C ILE A 28 6.16 1.85 -15.22
N THR A 29 5.68 0.64 -15.55
CA THR A 29 6.43 -0.62 -15.42
C THR A 29 6.27 -1.47 -16.67
N TYR A 30 7.28 -2.23 -17.08
CA TYR A 30 7.15 -3.24 -18.13
C TYR A 30 6.72 -4.59 -17.53
N ASP A 31 5.66 -5.21 -18.05
CA ASP A 31 5.12 -6.48 -17.51
C ASP A 31 5.67 -7.74 -18.20
N GLY A 32 6.57 -7.58 -19.17
CA GLY A 32 7.08 -8.66 -20.02
C GLY A 32 6.42 -8.73 -21.40
N ILE A 33 5.32 -7.98 -21.61
CA ILE A 33 4.60 -7.87 -22.88
C ILE A 33 4.53 -6.41 -23.32
N GLU A 34 4.02 -5.52 -22.47
CA GLU A 34 3.85 -4.10 -22.74
C GLU A 34 4.21 -3.20 -21.54
N TYR A 35 4.27 -1.89 -21.75
CA TYR A 35 4.38 -0.93 -20.65
C TYR A 35 3.00 -0.69 -20.06
N VAL A 36 2.90 -0.79 -18.74
CA VAL A 36 1.67 -0.55 -17.99
C VAL A 36 1.89 0.63 -17.06
N GLY A 37 1.12 1.69 -17.28
CA GLY A 37 1.02 2.85 -16.39
C GLY A 37 -0.08 2.69 -15.35
N ARG A 38 0.17 3.17 -14.14
CA ARG A 38 -0.86 3.39 -13.11
C ARG A 38 -0.74 4.81 -12.57
N LEU A 39 -1.87 5.52 -12.49
CA LEU A 39 -1.85 6.84 -11.86
C LEU A 39 -1.56 6.71 -10.37
N TRP A 40 -0.95 7.75 -9.81
CA TRP A 40 -0.58 7.85 -8.41
C TRP A 40 -0.97 9.23 -7.91
N PHE A 41 -1.81 9.28 -6.89
CA PHE A 41 -2.31 10.51 -6.26
C PHE A 41 -1.58 10.74 -4.95
N ALA A 42 -0.75 11.77 -4.84
CA ALA A 42 -0.05 12.11 -3.61
C ALA A 42 -0.58 13.44 -3.05
N ASP A 43 -0.96 13.47 -1.78
CA ASP A 43 -1.19 14.73 -1.05
C ASP A 43 0.13 15.53 -0.97
N GLU A 44 0.05 16.86 -0.85
CA GLU A 44 1.23 17.72 -0.67
C GLU A 44 1.86 17.55 0.74
N SER A 45 1.20 16.83 1.64
CA SER A 45 1.75 16.48 2.96
C SER A 45 2.94 15.52 2.85
N TRP A 46 4.00 15.79 3.61
CA TRP A 46 5.29 15.07 3.58
C TRP A 46 5.23 13.57 3.94
N ASP A 47 4.10 13.07 4.48
CA ASP A 47 3.96 11.71 5.02
C ASP A 47 3.00 10.83 4.19
N ASP A 48 2.51 11.31 3.04
CA ASP A 48 1.62 10.50 2.18
C ASP A 48 2.43 9.70 1.16
N LEU A 49 2.45 8.37 1.33
CA LEU A 49 2.96 7.43 0.33
C LEU A 49 2.20 7.51 -0.99
N GLY A 50 1.04 8.17 -1.00
CA GLY A 50 0.17 8.35 -2.14
C GLY A 50 -0.69 7.13 -2.42
N LEU A 51 -1.60 7.30 -3.36
CA LEU A 51 -2.71 6.41 -3.60
C LEU A 51 -2.68 5.95 -5.06
N PRO A 52 -2.46 4.65 -5.34
CA PRO A 52 -2.51 4.15 -6.70
C PRO A 52 -3.93 4.11 -7.25
N ASP A 53 -4.08 4.49 -8.52
CA ASP A 53 -5.24 4.13 -9.33
C ASP A 53 -5.19 2.64 -9.71
N ARG A 54 -6.37 2.03 -9.80
CA ARG A 54 -6.51 0.67 -10.32
C ARG A 54 -6.56 0.62 -11.84
N GLY A 55 -6.95 1.72 -12.48
CA GLY A 55 -7.00 1.82 -13.93
C GLY A 55 -5.60 1.71 -14.55
N ALA A 56 -5.38 0.65 -15.33
CA ALA A 56 -4.17 0.49 -16.11
C ALA A 56 -4.20 1.40 -17.35
N LEU A 57 -3.03 1.90 -17.72
CA LEU A 57 -2.77 2.66 -18.95
C LEU A 57 -1.75 1.87 -19.78
N PRO A 58 -2.20 0.95 -20.65
CA PRO A 58 -1.30 0.13 -21.45
C PRO A 58 -0.68 0.94 -22.60
N GLY A 59 0.55 0.61 -22.99
CA GLY A 59 1.23 1.22 -24.12
C GLY A 59 2.44 0.40 -24.57
N ARG A 60 2.78 0.47 -25.85
CA ARG A 60 3.96 -0.22 -26.41
C ARG A 60 5.26 0.49 -26.05
N THR A 61 5.17 1.77 -25.66
CA THR A 61 6.28 2.59 -25.20
C THR A 61 5.90 3.37 -23.94
N LYS A 62 6.90 3.82 -23.16
CA LYS A 62 6.66 4.70 -21.99
C LYS A 62 5.96 6.01 -22.39
N ASP A 63 6.25 6.54 -23.58
CA ASP A 63 5.66 7.78 -24.10
C ASP A 63 4.17 7.61 -24.44
N GLU A 64 3.77 6.46 -24.99
CA GLU A 64 2.36 6.16 -25.24
C GLU A 64 1.55 6.13 -23.93
N VAL A 65 2.09 5.48 -22.90
CA VAL A 65 1.50 5.43 -21.56
C VAL A 65 1.37 6.85 -20.98
N LEU A 66 2.42 7.67 -21.09
CA LEU A 66 2.41 9.04 -20.61
C LEU A 66 1.41 9.93 -21.38
N ALA A 67 1.33 9.76 -22.70
CA ALA A 67 0.36 10.45 -23.54
C ALA A 67 -1.08 10.04 -23.23
N LEU A 68 -1.34 8.78 -22.87
CA LEU A 68 -2.63 8.34 -22.35
C LEU A 68 -2.95 9.02 -21.02
N ALA A 69 -2.01 9.04 -20.08
CA ALA A 69 -2.20 9.68 -18.78
C ALA A 69 -2.54 11.17 -18.90
N ARG A 70 -1.80 11.91 -19.75
CA ARG A 70 -1.99 13.35 -19.98
C ARG A 70 -3.28 13.73 -20.70
N ARG A 71 -3.90 12.79 -21.42
CA ARG A 71 -5.20 13.00 -22.09
C ARG A 71 -6.39 12.91 -21.14
N ILE A 72 -6.19 12.41 -19.91
CA ILE A 72 -7.27 12.26 -18.95
C ILE A 72 -7.67 13.66 -18.45
N PRO A 73 -8.94 14.06 -18.61
CA PRO A 73 -9.38 15.37 -18.15
C PRO A 73 -9.37 15.45 -16.61
N PRO A 74 -9.18 16.65 -16.03
CA PRO A 74 -9.12 16.84 -14.58
C PRO A 74 -10.33 16.28 -13.82
N GLU A 75 -11.54 16.36 -14.40
CA GLU A 75 -12.75 15.79 -13.80
C GLU A 75 -12.67 14.26 -13.66
N GLU A 76 -12.14 13.56 -14.66
CA GLU A 76 -11.97 12.11 -14.63
C GLU A 76 -10.84 11.71 -13.68
N LEU A 77 -9.77 12.51 -13.58
CA LEU A 77 -8.75 12.34 -12.54
C LEU A 77 -9.36 12.46 -11.14
N GLY A 78 -10.25 13.43 -10.91
CA GLY A 78 -10.99 13.58 -9.66
C GLY A 78 -11.89 12.37 -9.35
N ARG A 79 -12.59 11.81 -10.35
CA ARG A 79 -13.40 10.58 -10.18
C ARG A 79 -12.54 9.37 -9.86
N ARG A 80 -11.39 9.21 -10.54
CA ARG A 80 -10.41 8.15 -10.26
C ARG A 80 -9.85 8.26 -8.84
N HIS A 81 -9.48 9.47 -8.42
CA HIS A 81 -9.04 9.74 -7.07
C HIS A 81 -10.11 9.35 -6.04
N LYS A 82 -11.38 9.79 -6.23
CA LYS A 82 -12.49 9.41 -5.33
C LYS A 82 -12.67 7.89 -5.22
N ARG A 83 -12.61 7.16 -6.33
CA ARG A 83 -12.69 5.68 -6.31
C ARG A 83 -11.54 5.05 -5.54
N ALA A 84 -10.32 5.49 -5.81
CA ALA A 84 -9.15 4.99 -5.10
C ALA A 84 -9.23 5.33 -3.60
N LEU A 85 -9.76 6.50 -3.24
CA LEU A 85 -9.87 6.96 -1.86
C LEU A 85 -10.94 6.19 -1.10
N ALA A 86 -12.11 5.98 -1.71
CA ALA A 86 -13.16 5.11 -1.16
C ALA A 86 -12.61 3.71 -0.89
N GLU A 87 -11.80 3.17 -1.80
CA GLU A 87 -11.16 1.88 -1.61
C GLU A 87 -10.11 1.89 -0.48
N LYS A 88 -9.27 2.93 -0.39
CA LYS A 88 -8.32 3.10 0.73
C LYS A 88 -9.06 3.16 2.06
N ARG A 89 -10.18 3.89 2.15
CA ARG A 89 -11.06 3.97 3.33
C ARG A 89 -11.66 2.61 3.65
N ARG A 90 -12.23 1.93 2.65
CA ARG A 90 -12.89 0.63 2.77
C ARG A 90 -12.00 -0.51 3.31
N TYR A 91 -10.69 -0.41 3.11
CA TYR A 91 -9.74 -1.42 3.58
C TYR A 91 -8.78 -0.88 4.65
N HIS A 92 -9.04 0.30 5.21
CA HIS A 92 -8.15 0.90 6.21
C HIS A 92 -8.05 0.02 7.46
N GLY A 93 -9.18 -0.37 8.05
CA GLY A 93 -9.21 -1.25 9.21
C GLY A 93 -8.53 -2.60 8.95
N LEU A 94 -8.74 -3.19 7.76
CA LEU A 94 -8.10 -4.46 7.38
C LEU A 94 -6.58 -4.32 7.24
N ARG A 95 -6.09 -3.21 6.66
CA ARG A 95 -4.65 -2.94 6.55
C ARG A 95 -4.03 -2.77 7.94
N LYS A 96 -4.66 -1.99 8.81
CA LYS A 96 -4.20 -1.80 10.20
C LYS A 96 -4.11 -3.11 10.95
N ALA A 97 -5.15 -3.94 10.89
CA ALA A 97 -5.14 -5.26 11.52
C ALA A 97 -4.04 -6.17 10.93
N THR A 98 -3.79 -6.11 9.63
CA THR A 98 -2.71 -6.86 8.98
C THR A 98 -1.34 -6.40 9.44
N ASP A 99 -1.11 -5.09 9.57
CA ASP A 99 0.15 -4.52 10.06
C ASP A 99 0.41 -4.93 11.51
N GLU A 100 -0.62 -4.93 12.36
CA GLU A 100 -0.54 -5.43 13.74
C GLU A 100 -0.19 -6.92 13.78
N ILE A 101 -0.83 -7.75 12.96
CA ILE A 101 -0.51 -9.19 12.83
C ILE A 101 0.96 -9.39 12.42
N LEU A 102 1.44 -8.66 11.41
CA LEU A 102 2.83 -8.75 10.96
C LEU A 102 3.81 -8.32 12.05
N ALA A 103 3.49 -7.28 12.82
CA ALA A 103 4.29 -6.85 13.96
C ALA A 103 4.40 -7.95 15.03
N LYS A 104 3.28 -8.65 15.34
CA LYS A 104 3.28 -9.77 16.29
C LYS A 104 4.11 -10.96 15.79
N ILE A 105 4.02 -11.31 14.52
CA ILE A 105 4.85 -12.37 13.92
C ILE A 105 6.35 -12.01 14.01
N ARG A 106 6.71 -10.76 13.71
CA ARG A 106 8.10 -10.29 13.86
C ARG A 106 8.57 -10.36 15.32
N TYR A 107 7.70 -10.02 16.26
CA TYR A 107 8.00 -10.13 17.69
C TYR A 107 8.21 -11.58 18.13
N LEU A 108 7.35 -12.52 17.72
CA LEU A 108 7.55 -13.96 17.96
C LEU A 108 8.92 -14.44 17.47
N ASN A 109 9.30 -14.05 16.25
CA ASN A 109 10.62 -14.36 15.70
C ASN A 109 11.75 -13.76 16.56
N GLN A 110 11.60 -12.52 17.02
CA GLN A 110 12.59 -11.86 17.89
C GLN A 110 12.74 -12.56 19.24
N VAL A 111 11.64 -13.01 19.86
CA VAL A 111 11.65 -13.77 21.11
C VAL A 111 12.37 -15.11 20.91
N ALA A 112 12.05 -15.85 19.85
CA ALA A 112 12.69 -17.12 19.53
C ALA A 112 14.21 -16.98 19.29
N ILE A 113 14.63 -15.94 18.58
CA ILE A 113 16.05 -15.63 18.35
C ILE A 113 16.75 -15.28 19.67
N SER A 114 16.13 -14.45 20.52
CA SER A 114 16.70 -14.05 21.81
C SER A 114 16.85 -15.22 22.77
N MET A 115 15.85 -16.11 22.82
CA MET A 115 15.91 -17.36 23.59
C MET A 115 17.05 -18.26 23.10
N ARG A 116 17.18 -18.46 21.78
CA ARG A 116 18.26 -19.27 21.19
C ARG A 116 19.64 -18.69 21.47
N ALA A 117 19.75 -17.37 21.57
CA ALA A 117 20.98 -16.67 21.92
C ALA A 117 21.30 -16.69 23.42
N GLY A 118 20.42 -17.27 24.26
CA GLY A 118 20.56 -17.28 25.73
C GLY A 118 20.37 -15.90 26.38
N LEU A 119 19.81 -14.93 25.64
CA LEU A 119 19.53 -13.58 26.13
C LEU A 119 18.18 -13.49 26.85
N LEU A 120 17.34 -14.51 26.70
CA LEU A 120 16.06 -14.65 27.36
C LEU A 120 15.97 -16.07 27.93
N ASP A 121 15.50 -16.19 29.16
CA ASP A 121 15.29 -17.49 29.79
C ASP A 121 14.12 -18.24 29.14
N VAL A 122 14.12 -19.56 29.26
CA VAL A 122 13.16 -20.42 28.57
C VAL A 122 11.74 -20.23 29.07
N GLU A 123 11.57 -19.97 30.38
CA GLU A 123 10.25 -19.76 30.98
C GLU A 123 9.65 -18.41 30.55
N GLY A 124 10.44 -17.35 30.58
CA GLY A 124 10.08 -16.02 30.08
C GLY A 124 9.78 -16.02 28.58
N ALA A 125 10.59 -16.71 27.78
CA ALA A 125 10.34 -16.87 26.35
C ALA A 125 9.01 -17.61 26.07
N ALA A 126 8.72 -18.68 26.81
CA ALA A 126 7.48 -19.43 26.66
C ALA A 126 6.24 -18.58 27.01
N GLN A 127 6.31 -17.76 28.07
CA GLN A 127 5.24 -16.85 28.45
C GLN A 127 4.99 -15.77 27.39
N GLU A 128 6.05 -15.16 26.86
CA GLU A 128 5.94 -14.14 25.81
C GLU A 128 5.37 -14.71 24.51
N ILE A 129 5.75 -15.94 24.15
CA ILE A 129 5.20 -16.64 22.98
C ILE A 129 3.71 -16.91 23.19
N ASP A 130 3.30 -17.49 24.32
CA ASP A 130 1.89 -17.81 24.61
C ASP A 130 1.01 -16.55 24.64
N LEU A 131 1.49 -15.46 25.28
CA LEU A 131 0.77 -14.19 25.28
C LEU A 131 0.61 -13.62 23.87
N THR A 132 1.69 -13.64 23.08
CA THR A 132 1.67 -13.09 21.72
C THR A 132 0.79 -13.94 20.79
N GLU A 133 0.77 -15.26 20.96
CA GLU A 133 -0.10 -16.16 20.21
C GLU A 133 -1.58 -15.90 20.51
N LYS A 134 -1.95 -15.72 21.79
CA LYS A 134 -3.32 -15.33 22.18
C LYS A 134 -3.74 -14.00 21.56
N GLN A 135 -2.84 -13.02 21.55
CA GLN A 135 -3.09 -11.73 20.90
C GLN A 135 -3.27 -11.88 19.38
N LEU A 136 -2.47 -12.73 18.74
CA LEU A 136 -2.57 -13.02 17.32
C LEU A 136 -3.93 -13.65 16.96
N HIS A 137 -4.37 -14.65 17.74
CA HIS A 137 -5.70 -15.25 17.57
C HIS A 137 -6.82 -14.22 17.71
N ALA A 138 -6.76 -13.37 18.74
CA ALA A 138 -7.76 -12.32 18.94
C ALA A 138 -7.79 -11.30 17.79
N LEU A 139 -6.65 -10.99 17.17
CA LEU A 139 -6.59 -10.14 15.97
C LEU A 139 -7.24 -10.83 14.77
N ILE A 140 -6.95 -12.12 14.56
CA ILE A 140 -7.51 -12.91 13.46
C ILE A 140 -9.04 -13.02 13.58
N ASP A 141 -9.55 -13.29 14.78
CA ASP A 141 -11.00 -13.41 15.04
C ASP A 141 -11.75 -12.11 14.70
N ARG A 142 -11.09 -10.96 14.81
CA ARG A 142 -11.65 -9.64 14.52
C ARG A 142 -11.51 -9.20 13.07
N LEU A 143 -10.75 -9.93 12.23
CA LEU A 143 -10.53 -9.53 10.83
C LEU A 143 -11.83 -9.41 10.03
N ALA A 144 -12.79 -10.32 10.27
CA ALA A 144 -14.08 -10.31 9.59
C ALA A 144 -14.87 -9.01 9.85
N ILE A 145 -14.65 -8.36 10.99
CA ILE A 145 -15.31 -7.11 11.37
C ILE A 145 -14.81 -5.95 10.48
N HIS A 146 -13.55 -5.97 10.06
CA HIS A 146 -12.96 -4.90 9.25
C HIS A 146 -13.05 -5.15 7.74
N ALA A 147 -13.60 -6.29 7.31
CA ALA A 147 -13.58 -6.71 5.92
C ALA A 147 -14.56 -5.88 5.07
N GLY A 148 -14.03 -4.86 4.39
CA GLY A 148 -14.76 -4.11 3.38
C GLY A 148 -15.69 -3.02 3.91
N ILE A 149 -15.42 -2.52 5.12
CA ILE A 149 -16.15 -1.43 5.78
C ILE A 149 -15.36 -0.11 5.63
N GLU A 150 -16.06 0.97 5.27
CA GLU A 150 -15.50 2.33 5.30
C GLU A 150 -15.61 2.88 6.74
N GLU A 151 -14.49 3.31 7.33
CA GLU A 151 -14.42 4.03 8.61
C GLU A 151 -14.53 5.55 8.42
#